data_AF-A0A349NAT7-F1
#
_entry.id   AF-A0A349NAT7-F1
#
_cell.length_a   1.000
_cell.length_b   1.000
_cell.length_c   1.000
_cell.angle_alpha   90.00
_cell.angle_beta   90.00
_cell.angle_gamma   90.00
#
_symmetry.space_group_name_H-M   'P 1'
#
loop_
_entity.id
_entity.type
_entity.pdbx_description
1 polymer ?
#
loop_
_entity_poly.entity_id
_entity_poly.type
_entity_poly.pdbx_seq_one_letter_code
_entity_poly.pdbx_strand_id
1 'polypeptide(L)' 'DPKETNDLYQKEASIAQRLHKQFEKWSESVQSSYEGKDYPEERVDPDHPGRRDWTVSEEYAPYIEGWKNRPEFEPYLKP' A
#
# COMPACT_ATOMS: atom_id res chain seq x y z
N ASP A 1 0.86 24.94 -0.13
CA ASP A 1 2.28 24.66 0.18
C ASP A 1 2.65 23.30 -0.42
N PRO A 2 3.10 23.25 -1.69
CA PRO A 2 3.39 21.98 -2.37
C PRO A 2 4.55 21.17 -1.77
N LYS A 3 5.37 21.80 -0.91
CA LYS A 3 6.49 21.16 -0.22
C LYS A 3 6.13 20.72 1.20
N GLU A 4 4.88 20.92 1.62
CA GLU A 4 4.36 20.57 2.96
C GLU A 4 5.24 21.06 4.12
N THR A 5 5.88 22.21 3.96
CA THR A 5 6.77 22.81 4.96
C THR A 5 6.03 23.47 6.13
N ASN A 6 4.76 23.79 5.95
CA ASN A 6 3.93 24.48 6.91
C ASN A 6 2.95 23.51 7.57
N ASP A 7 3.23 23.17 8.83
CA ASP A 7 2.32 22.37 9.65
C ASP A 7 1.03 23.16 9.95
N LEU A 8 -0.10 22.59 9.54
CA LEU A 8 -1.45 23.13 9.74
C LEU A 8 -2.21 22.41 10.88
N TYR A 9 -1.66 21.35 11.46
CA TYR A 9 -2.39 20.47 12.37
C TYR A 9 -2.95 21.23 13.58
N GLN A 10 -2.15 22.11 14.18
CA GLN A 10 -2.58 22.98 15.30
C GLN A 10 -3.25 24.27 14.82
N LYS A 11 -2.87 24.78 13.64
CA LYS A 11 -3.39 26.05 13.09
C LYS A 11 -4.85 25.92 12.65
N GLU A 12 -5.23 24.73 12.16
CA GLU A 12 -6.55 24.40 11.65
C GLU A 12 -7.17 23.24 12.44
N ALA A 13 -7.18 23.37 13.78
CA ALA A 13 -7.51 22.28 14.70
C ALA A 13 -8.87 21.60 14.43
N SER A 14 -9.89 22.36 14.00
CA SER A 14 -11.21 21.80 13.67
C SER A 14 -11.15 20.89 12.43
N ILE A 15 -10.41 21.31 11.40
CA ILE A 15 -10.21 20.51 10.18
C ILE A 15 -9.37 19.27 10.53
N ALA A 16 -8.29 19.45 11.30
CA ALA A 16 -7.43 18.36 11.75
C ALA A 16 -8.22 17.30 12.53
N GLN A 17 -9.05 17.70 13.50
CA GLN A 17 -9.91 16.78 14.25
C GLN A 17 -10.90 16.03 13.36
N ARG A 18 -11.52 16.71 12.37
CA ARG A 18 -12.44 16.07 11.43
C ARG A 18 -11.72 15.02 10.59
N LEU A 19 -10.54 15.35 10.06
CA LEU A 19 -9.74 14.43 9.24
C LEU A 19 -9.18 13.28 10.08
N HIS A 20 -8.77 13.53 11.33
CA HIS A 20 -8.29 12.50 12.23
C HIS A 20 -9.37 11.44 12.48
N LYS A 21 -10.60 11.84 12.79
CA LYS A 21 -11.73 10.91 12.95
C LYS A 21 -12.03 10.09 11.68
N GLN A 22 -11.90 10.71 10.51
CA GLN A 22 -12.07 10.00 9.24
C GLN A 22 -10.95 8.98 9.01
N PHE A 23 -9.71 9.35 9.36
CA PHE A 23 -8.55 8.48 9.27
C PHE A 23 -8.66 7.29 10.24
N GLU A 24 -9.06 7.51 11.50
CA GLU A 24 -9.28 6.43 12.46
C GLU A 24 -10.29 5.40 11.94
N LYS A 25 -11.45 5.88 11.47
CA LYS A 25 -12.49 5.01 10.89
C LYS A 25 -11.98 4.23 9.67
N TRP A 26 -11.21 4.90 8.80
CA TRP A 26 -10.60 4.22 7.65
C TRP A 26 -9.57 3.18 8.10
N SER A 27 -8.72 3.50 9.08
CA SER A 27 -7.70 2.60 9.60
C SER A 27 -8.31 1.35 10.21
N GLU A 28 -9.42 1.47 10.94
CA GLU A 28 -10.18 0.32 11.46
C GLU A 28 -10.70 -0.58 10.34
N SER A 29 -11.16 0.01 9.23
CA SER A 29 -11.62 -0.75 8.06
C SER A 29 -10.48 -1.50 7.38
N VAL A 30 -9.31 -0.88 7.24
CA VAL A 30 -8.11 -1.52 6.70
C VAL A 30 -7.66 -2.68 7.58
N GLN A 31 -7.67 -2.49 8.90
CA GLN A 31 -7.32 -3.55 9.84
C GLN A 31 -8.29 -4.73 9.74
N SER A 32 -9.59 -4.47 9.60
CA SER A 32 -10.60 -5.51 9.40
C SER A 32 -10.37 -6.30 8.11
N SER A 33 -10.00 -5.60 7.03
CA SER A 33 -9.62 -6.21 5.75
C SER A 33 -8.37 -7.08 5.87
N TYR A 34 -7.35 -6.58 6.57
CA TYR A 34 -6.11 -7.31 6.84
C TYR A 34 -6.35 -8.60 7.65
N GLU A 35 -7.30 -8.56 8.59
CA GLU A 35 -7.74 -9.74 9.36
C GLU A 35 -8.57 -10.73 8.52
N GLY A 36 -8.97 -10.34 7.31
CA GLY A 36 -9.73 -11.18 6.39
C GLY A 36 -11.24 -11.13 6.59
N LYS A 37 -11.77 -10.14 7.32
CA LYS A 37 -13.21 -10.01 7.58
C LYS A 37 -14.04 -9.68 6.33
N ASP A 38 -13.39 -9.27 5.25
CA ASP A 38 -14.04 -9.02 3.95
C ASP A 38 -14.28 -10.31 3.15
N TYR A 39 -13.68 -11.43 3.55
CA TYR A 39 -13.88 -12.73 2.90
C TYR A 39 -15.07 -13.49 3.52
N PRO A 40 -15.80 -14.32 2.75
CA PRO A 40 -16.88 -15.16 3.29
C PRO A 40 -16.47 -16.04 4.47
N GLU A 41 -15.21 -16.48 4.50
CA GLU A 41 -14.61 -17.27 5.56
C GLU A 41 -14.13 -16.47 6.78
N GLU A 42 -14.26 -15.13 6.75
CA GLU A 42 -13.86 -14.17 7.79
C GLU A 42 -12.40 -14.25 8.25
N ARG A 43 -11.52 -14.80 7.40
CA ARG A 43 -10.09 -14.94 7.67
C ARG A 43 -9.28 -14.95 6.38
N VAL A 44 -8.02 -14.57 6.47
CA VAL A 44 -7.06 -14.79 5.37
C VAL A 44 -6.63 -16.25 5.38
N ASP A 45 -6.68 -16.91 4.22
CA ASP A 45 -6.17 -18.26 4.05
C ASP A 45 -4.64 -18.29 4.31
N PRO A 46 -4.15 -19.04 5.31
CA PRO A 46 -2.73 -19.11 5.62
C PRO A 46 -1.90 -19.79 4.52
N ASP A 47 -2.52 -20.58 3.64
CA ASP A 47 -1.84 -21.24 2.52
C ASP A 47 -1.68 -20.30 1.32
N HIS A 48 -2.34 -19.14 1.32
CA HIS A 48 -2.08 -18.12 0.31
C HIS A 48 -0.68 -17.55 0.49
N PRO A 49 0.10 -17.43 -0.61
CA PRO A 49 1.38 -16.77 -0.53
C PRO A 49 1.14 -15.32 -0.07
N GLY A 50 1.87 -14.89 0.97
CA GLY A 50 1.86 -13.51 1.43
C GLY A 50 2.31 -12.53 0.35
N ARG A 51 2.62 -11.28 0.75
CA ARG A 51 3.16 -10.31 -0.21
C ARG A 51 4.44 -10.87 -0.85
N ARG A 52 4.40 -11.05 -2.18
CA ARG A 52 5.55 -11.46 -2.98
C ARG A 52 6.01 -10.28 -3.80
N ASP A 53 7.32 -10.06 -3.82
CA ASP A 53 7.92 -9.12 -4.74
C ASP A 53 7.89 -9.75 -6.14
N TRP A 54 7.27 -9.05 -7.09
CA TRP A 54 7.13 -9.53 -8.45
C TRP A 54 8.48 -9.64 -9.16
N THR A 55 9.48 -8.85 -8.77
CA THR A 55 10.83 -8.86 -9.38
C THR A 55 11.60 -10.15 -9.11
N VAL A 56 11.26 -10.88 -8.04
CA VAL A 56 11.88 -12.15 -7.63
C VAL A 56 10.93 -13.35 -7.74
N SER A 57 9.70 -13.13 -8.21
CA SER A 57 8.70 -14.18 -8.35
C SER A 57 8.93 -15.00 -9.63
N GLU A 58 8.89 -16.33 -9.52
CA GLU A 58 9.13 -17.26 -10.64
C GLU A 58 8.22 -16.99 -11.84
N GLU A 59 6.97 -16.60 -11.57
CA GLU A 59 5.94 -16.24 -12.56
C GLU A 59 6.39 -15.14 -13.52
N TYR A 60 7.23 -14.22 -13.04
CA TYR A 60 7.69 -13.04 -13.78
C TYR A 60 9.08 -13.23 -14.38
N ALA A 61 9.85 -14.22 -13.90
CA ALA A 61 11.23 -14.47 -14.34
C ALA A 61 11.43 -14.52 -15.87
N PRO A 62 10.53 -15.14 -16.67
CA PRO A 62 10.68 -15.17 -18.13
C PRO A 62 10.63 -13.78 -18.80
N TYR A 63 10.01 -12.80 -18.15
CA TYR A 63 9.78 -11.46 -18.71
C TYR A 63 10.79 -10.42 -18.22
N ILE A 64 11.38 -10.62 -17.04
CA ILE A 64 12.31 -9.67 -16.40
C ILE A 64 13.42 -9.24 -17.36
N GLU A 65 14.04 -10.17 -18.08
CA GLU A 65 15.14 -9.85 -18.99
C GLU A 65 14.71 -8.90 -20.12
N GLY A 66 13.50 -9.10 -20.66
CA GLY A 66 12.94 -8.22 -21.70
C GLY A 66 12.52 -6.84 -21.18
N TRP A 67 12.35 -6.70 -19.87
CA TRP A 67 11.92 -5.45 -19.22
C TRP A 67 13.08 -4.57 -18.77
N LYS A 68 14.29 -5.12 -18.60
CA LYS A 68 15.49 -4.34 -18.23
C LYS A 68 15.78 -3.16 -19.17
N ASN A 69 15.37 -3.26 -20.43
CA ASN A 69 15.59 -2.23 -21.45
C ASN A 69 14.44 -1.22 -21.56
N ARG A 70 13.43 -1.32 -20.70
CA ARG A 70 12.23 -0.50 -20.74
C ARG A 70 12.25 0.54 -19.60
N PRO A 71 12.06 1.84 -19.89
CA PRO A 71 12.18 2.90 -18.89
C PRO A 71 11.14 2.78 -17.77
N GLU A 72 9.96 2.20 -18.04
CA GLU A 72 8.93 2.01 -17.02
C GLU A 72 9.33 1.02 -15.91
N PHE A 73 10.24 0.08 -16.19
CA PHE A 73 10.71 -0.90 -15.21
C PHE A 73 12.06 -0.53 -14.58
N GLU A 74 12.66 0.56 -15.04
CA GLU A 74 13.97 1.03 -14.60
C GLU A 74 14.09 1.23 -13.08
N PRO A 75 13.13 1.85 -12.36
CA PRO A 75 13.23 2.06 -10.92
C PRO A 75 13.15 0.76 -10.08
N TYR A 76 12.67 -0.33 -10.68
CA TYR A 76 12.42 -1.60 -9.98
C TYR A 76 13.48 -2.66 -10.28
N LEU A 77 14.12 -2.58 -11.45
CA LEU A 77 15.07 -3.59 -11.93
C LEU A 77 16.53 -3.12 -11.92
N LYS A 78 16.78 -1.82 -11.72
CA LYS A 78 18.15 -1.30 -11.51
C LYS A 78 18.55 -1.43 -10.03
N PRO A 79 19.80 -1.83 -9.74
CA PRO A 79 20.32 -1.94 -8.38
C PRO A 79 20.47 -0.59 -7.68
#